data_AF-T1GSP2-F1
#
_entry.id   AF-T1GSP2-F1
#
_cell.length_a   1.000
_cell.length_b   1.000
_cell.length_c   1.000
_cell.angle_alpha   90.00
_cell.angle_beta   90.00
_cell.angle_gamma   90.00
#
_symmetry.space_group_name_H-M   'P 1'
#
loop_
_entity.id
_entity.type
_entity.pdbx_description
1 polymer ?
#
loop_
_entity_poly.entity_id
_entity_poly.type
_entity_poly.pdbx_seq_one_letter_code
_entity_poly.pdbx_strand_id
1 'polypeptide(L)'
;PGAPPRNITAEATSPTTIAISWSPPPVDRSNGKIIYYKVFFVESARLDNEASVSTLNATNIVLDELKRWTEYKIWVLAGTSVGDGPKSHPLLVRTHEDGM
;
A
#
# COMPACT_ATOMS: atom_id res chain seq x y z
N PRO A 1 13.15 -9.59 -2.61
CA PRO A 1 13.01 -9.84 -1.15
C PRO A 1 12.05 -11.00 -0.90
N GLY A 2 12.26 -11.78 0.17
CA GLY A 2 11.53 -13.04 0.40
C GLY A 2 10.25 -12.92 1.23
N ALA A 3 9.95 -11.75 1.79
CA ALA A 3 8.79 -11.53 2.64
C ALA A 3 8.14 -10.15 2.38
N PRO A 4 6.82 -10.00 2.58
CA PRO A 4 6.13 -8.73 2.43
C PRO A 4 6.46 -7.77 3.60
N PRO A 5 6.14 -6.47 3.46
CA PRO A 5 6.15 -5.52 4.58
C PRO A 5 5.26 -5.98 5.74
N ARG A 6 5.56 -5.50 6.94
CA ARG A 6 4.86 -5.84 8.19
C ARG A 6 4.09 -4.64 8.73
N ASN A 7 3.20 -4.86 9.69
CA ASN A 7 2.50 -3.81 10.42
C ASN A 7 1.87 -2.76 9.49
N ILE A 8 1.30 -3.23 8.38
CA ILE A 8 0.70 -2.34 7.38
C ILE A 8 -0.59 -1.80 7.98
N THR A 9 -0.70 -0.49 8.03
CA THR A 9 -1.89 0.24 8.48
C THR A 9 -2.36 1.13 7.34
N ALA A 10 -3.67 1.25 7.21
CA ALA A 10 -4.30 2.17 6.28
C ALA A 10 -5.48 2.83 7.00
N GLU A 11 -5.56 4.15 6.91
CA GLU A 11 -6.59 4.94 7.58
C GLU A 11 -7.05 6.05 6.63
N ALA A 12 -8.36 6.20 6.46
CA ALA A 12 -8.90 7.34 5.73
C ALA A 12 -8.70 8.60 6.57
N THR A 13 -8.15 9.65 5.95
CA THR A 13 -7.86 10.92 6.63
C THR A 13 -8.73 12.06 6.13
N SER A 14 -9.40 11.87 4.99
CA SER A 14 -10.39 12.78 4.43
C SER A 14 -11.31 12.02 3.46
N PRO A 15 -12.32 12.68 2.86
CA PRO A 15 -13.13 12.08 1.82
C PRO A 15 -12.33 11.65 0.58
N THR A 16 -11.12 12.16 0.37
CA THR A 16 -10.33 11.87 -0.84
C THR A 16 -8.91 11.38 -0.54
N THR A 17 -8.59 11.08 0.73
CA THR A 17 -7.23 10.67 1.12
C THR A 17 -7.21 9.48 2.07
N ILE A 18 -6.20 8.62 1.90
CA ILE A 18 -5.88 7.50 2.79
C ILE A 18 -4.40 7.56 3.16
N ALA A 19 -4.10 7.64 4.44
CA ALA A 19 -2.75 7.50 4.97
C ALA A 19 -2.40 6.02 5.16
N ILE A 20 -1.23 5.62 4.69
CA ILE A 20 -0.73 4.24 4.76
C ILE A 20 0.65 4.26 5.39
N SER A 21 0.92 3.35 6.32
CA SER A 21 2.26 3.13 6.88
C SER A 21 2.56 1.65 7.07
N TRP A 22 3.85 1.29 7.07
CA TRP A 22 4.30 -0.09 7.25
C TRP A 22 5.68 -0.14 7.88
N SER A 23 6.07 -1.34 8.31
CA SER A 23 7.43 -1.69 8.71
C SER A 23 8.12 -2.53 7.63
N PRO A 24 9.45 -2.44 7.48
CA PRO A 24 10.18 -3.32 6.59
C PRO A 24 9.96 -4.82 6.91
N PRO A 25 10.13 -5.71 5.92
CA PRO A 25 10.24 -7.15 6.16
C PRO A 25 11.39 -7.46 7.15
N PRO A 26 11.35 -8.60 7.87
CA PRO A 26 12.47 -9.03 8.71
C PRO A 26 13.76 -9.12 7.89
N VAL A 27 14.88 -8.64 8.45
CA VAL A 27 16.19 -8.59 7.76
C VAL A 27 16.63 -9.97 7.27
N ASP A 28 16.39 -11.01 8.07
CA ASP A 28 16.74 -12.40 7.71
C ASP A 28 15.91 -12.97 6.55
N ARG A 29 14.83 -12.28 6.16
CA ARG A 29 13.95 -12.68 5.05
C ARG A 29 13.92 -11.66 3.91
N SER A 30 14.68 -10.57 3.99
CA SER A 30 14.72 -9.57 2.93
C SER A 30 15.56 -10.01 1.73
N ASN A 31 16.40 -11.05 1.87
CA ASN A 31 17.26 -11.59 0.79
C ASN A 31 17.98 -10.46 0.02
N GLY A 32 18.50 -9.47 0.75
CA GLY A 32 19.07 -8.25 0.21
C GLY A 32 18.55 -6.98 0.88
N LYS A 33 19.19 -5.84 0.56
CA LYS A 33 18.80 -4.51 1.06
C LYS A 33 17.53 -4.03 0.36
N ILE A 34 16.50 -3.67 1.14
CA ILE A 34 15.31 -3.03 0.60
C ILE A 34 15.67 -1.63 0.09
N ILE A 35 15.30 -1.33 -1.15
CA ILE A 35 15.62 -0.05 -1.82
C ILE A 35 14.39 0.72 -2.29
N TYR A 36 13.22 0.07 -2.36
CA TYR A 36 11.94 0.72 -2.62
C TYR A 36 10.79 -0.14 -2.09
N TYR A 37 9.61 0.47 -2.06
CA TYR A 37 8.32 -0.16 -1.87
C TYR A 37 7.41 0.19 -3.04
N LYS A 38 6.43 -0.67 -3.31
CA LYS A 38 5.32 -0.39 -4.22
C LYS A 38 4.03 -0.52 -3.46
N VAL A 39 3.21 0.52 -3.50
CA VAL A 39 1.86 0.55 -2.95
C VAL A 39 0.89 0.44 -4.12
N PHE A 40 0.02 -0.55 -4.06
CA PHE A 40 -1.02 -0.78 -5.05
C PHE A 40 -2.35 -0.40 -4.42
N PHE A 41 -3.21 0.25 -5.19
CA PHE A 41 -4.54 0.63 -4.74
C PHE A 41 -5.54 0.59 -5.88
N VAL A 42 -6.75 0.12 -5.57
CA VAL A 42 -7.85 0.02 -6.52
C VAL A 42 -9.18 0.06 -5.78
N GLU A 43 -10.23 0.62 -6.39
CA GLU A 43 -11.60 0.53 -5.87
C GLU A 43 -11.97 -0.95 -5.63
N SER A 44 -12.62 -1.28 -4.51
CA SER A 44 -12.86 -2.68 -4.14
C SER A 44 -13.75 -3.43 -5.14
N ALA A 45 -14.61 -2.69 -5.85
CA ALA A 45 -15.47 -3.18 -6.92
C ALA A 45 -14.75 -3.45 -8.26
N ARG A 46 -13.48 -3.06 -8.41
CA ARG A 46 -12.68 -3.26 -9.64
C ARG A 46 -11.74 -4.46 -9.53
N LEU A 47 -11.21 -4.88 -10.67
CA LEU A 47 -10.26 -5.99 -10.76
C LEU A 47 -8.87 -5.57 -10.25
N ASP A 48 -8.14 -6.49 -9.64
CA ASP A 48 -6.82 -6.21 -9.05
C ASP A 48 -5.77 -5.80 -10.11
N ASN A 49 -5.96 -6.20 -11.37
CA ASN A 49 -5.07 -5.81 -12.48
C ASN A 49 -5.30 -4.36 -12.95
N GLU A 50 -6.36 -3.70 -12.50
CA GLU A 50 -6.62 -2.27 -12.72
C GLU A 50 -5.98 -1.39 -11.63
N ALA A 51 -5.22 -1.98 -10.69
CA ALA A 51 -4.63 -1.24 -9.59
C ALA A 51 -3.59 -0.21 -10.07
N SER A 52 -3.71 0.99 -9.53
CA SER A 52 -2.68 2.02 -9.63
C SER A 52 -1.50 1.64 -8.74
N VAL A 53 -0.29 2.08 -9.13
CA VAL A 53 0.95 1.72 -8.44
C VAL A 53 1.80 2.94 -8.14
N SER A 54 2.06 3.18 -6.85
CA SER A 54 2.99 4.20 -6.37
C SER A 54 4.28 3.55 -5.91
N THR A 55 5.42 3.95 -6.49
CA THR A 55 6.75 3.45 -6.11
C THR A 55 7.50 4.52 -5.32
N LEU A 56 8.02 4.16 -4.15
CA LEU A 56 8.68 5.11 -3.25
C LEU A 56 9.75 4.45 -2.39
N ASN A 57 10.70 5.23 -1.88
CA ASN A 57 11.69 4.80 -0.90
C ASN A 57 11.39 5.37 0.49
N ALA A 58 10.18 5.11 0.98
CA ALA A 58 9.72 5.46 2.32
C ALA A 58 8.84 4.33 2.87
N THR A 59 8.52 4.39 4.16
CA THR A 59 7.67 3.41 4.85
C THR A 59 6.25 3.91 5.12
N ASN A 60 5.88 5.02 4.48
CA ASN A 60 4.55 5.62 4.55
C ASN A 60 4.26 6.42 3.29
N ILE A 61 2.98 6.59 2.98
CA ILE A 61 2.47 7.43 1.89
C ILE A 61 1.07 7.93 2.25
N VAL A 62 0.68 9.08 1.70
CA VAL A 62 -0.73 9.49 1.63
C VAL A 62 -1.17 9.32 0.18
N LEU A 63 -2.18 8.47 -0.04
CA LEU A 63 -2.89 8.43 -1.31
C LEU A 63 -3.90 9.58 -1.33
N ASP A 64 -3.93 10.32 -2.42
CA ASP A 64 -4.83 11.45 -2.65
C ASP A 64 -5.65 11.26 -3.94
N GLU A 65 -6.49 12.26 -4.25
CA GLU A 65 -7.38 12.25 -5.42
C GLU A 65 -8.30 11.01 -5.51
N LEU A 66 -8.58 10.39 -4.37
CA LEU A 66 -9.45 9.22 -4.29
C LEU A 66 -10.93 9.63 -4.40
N LYS A 67 -11.77 8.69 -4.82
CA LYS A 67 -13.22 8.89 -4.82
C LYS A 67 -13.74 8.93 -3.38
N ARG A 68 -14.70 9.83 -3.16
CA ARG A 68 -15.41 9.96 -1.88
C ARG A 68 -16.27 8.74 -1.60
N TRP A 69 -16.44 8.43 -0.31
CA TRP A 69 -17.25 7.31 0.18
C TRP A 69 -17.03 6.01 -0.60
N THR A 70 -15.77 5.72 -0.92
CA THR A 70 -15.40 4.60 -1.79
C THR A 70 -14.43 3.70 -1.05
N GLU A 71 -14.70 2.40 -1.11
CA GLU A 71 -13.83 1.39 -0.52
C GLU A 71 -12.70 1.04 -1.50
N TYR A 72 -11.49 0.97 -0.99
CA TYR A 72 -10.27 0.66 -1.71
C TYR A 72 -9.64 -0.61 -1.15
N LYS A 73 -9.14 -1.47 -2.03
CA LYS A 73 -8.19 -2.53 -1.71
C LYS A 73 -6.78 -1.97 -1.85
N ILE A 74 -5.94 -2.19 -0.84
CA ILE A 74 -4.56 -1.69 -0.77
C ILE A 74 -3.61 -2.84 -0.40
N TRP A 75 -2.50 -3.00 -1.13
CA TRP A 75 -1.43 -3.93 -0.73
C TRP A 75 -0.06 -3.34 -1.03
N VAL A 76 0.94 -3.78 -0.26
CA VAL A 76 2.31 -3.25 -0.34
C VAL A 76 3.29 -4.40 -0.56
N LEU A 77 4.30 -4.17 -1.39
CA LEU A 77 5.48 -5.04 -1.49
C LEU A 77 6.76 -4.24 -1.24
N ALA A 78 7.81 -4.95 -0.84
CA ALA A 78 9.16 -4.41 -0.78
C ALA A 78 9.95 -4.88 -2.02
N GLY A 79 10.91 -4.07 -2.46
CA GLY A 79 11.81 -4.40 -3.56
C GLY A 79 13.28 -4.29 -3.17
N THR A 80 14.11 -5.17 -3.73
CA THR A 80 15.58 -5.11 -3.64
C THR A 80 16.15 -4.81 -5.02
N SER A 81 17.48 -4.66 -5.13
CA SER A 81 18.17 -4.56 -6.43
C SER A 81 17.95 -5.78 -7.34
N VAL A 82 17.58 -6.92 -6.77
CA VAL A 82 17.27 -8.15 -7.51
C VAL A 82 15.84 -8.13 -8.07
N GLY A 83 14.91 -7.43 -7.43
CA GLY A 83 13.52 -7.31 -7.90
C GLY A 83 12.48 -7.16 -6.78
N ASP A 84 11.21 -7.25 -7.19
CA ASP A 84 10.04 -7.21 -6.31
C ASP A 84 9.97 -8.46 -5.42
N GLY A 85 9.54 -8.28 -4.17
CA GLY A 85 9.13 -9.37 -3.30
C GLY A 85 7.65 -9.70 -3.40
N PRO A 86 7.15 -10.61 -2.55
CA PRO A 86 5.73 -10.90 -2.48
C PRO A 86 4.93 -9.69 -1.98
N LYS A 87 3.71 -9.54 -2.51
CA LYS A 87 2.71 -8.58 -2.01
C LYS A 87 2.21 -9.01 -0.63
N SER A 88 1.84 -8.03 0.19
CA SER A 88 1.06 -8.27 1.40
C SER A 88 -0.34 -8.78 1.08
N HIS A 89 -1.05 -9.23 2.10
CA HIS A 89 -2.51 -9.34 2.02
C HIS A 89 -3.13 -7.96 1.78
N PRO A 90 -4.28 -7.89 1.07
CA PRO A 90 -4.98 -6.64 0.86
C PRO A 90 -5.63 -6.13 2.15
N LEU A 91 -5.52 -4.83 2.38
CA LEU A 91 -6.29 -4.07 3.36
C LEU A 91 -7.47 -3.41 2.65
N LEU A 92 -8.62 -3.39 3.31
CA LEU A 92 -9.81 -2.66 2.87
C LEU A 92 -9.95 -1.40 3.72
N VAL A 93 -10.02 -0.25 3.05
CA VAL A 93 -10.29 1.04 3.69
C VAL A 93 -11.29 1.81 2.86
N ARG A 94 -12.23 2.48 3.53
CA ARG A 94 -13.19 3.37 2.89
C ARG A 94 -12.85 4.81 3.20
N THR A 95 -12.79 5.65 2.16
CA THR A 95 -12.67 7.11 2.33
C THR A 95 -13.88 7.67 3.08
N HIS A 96 -13.70 8.80 3.77
CA HIS A 96 -14.80 9.42 4.50
C HIS A 96 -15.93 9.89 3.57
N GLU A 97 -17.10 10.11 4.15
CA GLU A 97 -18.20 10.82 3.50
C GLU A 97 -17.96 12.35 3.55
N ASP A 98 -18.59 13.12 2.66
CA ASP A 98 -18.54 14.59 2.73
C ASP A 98 -19.06 15.06 4.11
N GLY A 99 -18.26 15.87 4.80
CA GLY A 99 -18.64 16.48 6.07
C GLY A 99 -18.07 15.83 7.34
N MET A 100 -17.15 14.86 7.23
CA MET A 100 -16.25 14.46 8.33
C MET A 100 -14.97 15.28 8.36
#